data_AF-A0A963RUC9-F1
#
_entry.id   AF-A0A963RUC9-F1
#
_cell.length_a   1.000
_cell.length_b   1.000
_cell.length_c   1.000
_cell.angle_alpha   90.00
_cell.angle_beta   90.00
_cell.angle_gamma   90.00
#
_symmetry.space_group_name_H-M   'P 1'
#
loop_
_entity.id
_entity.type
_entity.pdbx_description
1 polymer ?
#
loop_
_entity_poly.entity_id
_entity_poly.type
_entity_poly.pdbx_seq_one_letter_code
_entity_poly.pdbx_strand_id
1 'polypeptide(L)'
;AMATYLASFSPPAPDAAALARAAHEAVARAASAQATLPGSGQRLFEMACAACHHDGDGPTVLGVNTPLALSTKLASERPDNLIRTILEGVQQPATREIGFMAGFADALSDAQIADIAAYMRARYAPQAPAWPDLPAQVARLRATAMAVP
;
A
#
# COMPACT_ATOMS: atom_id res chain seq x y z
N ALA A 1 -3.16 -30.77 13.89
CA ALA A 1 -2.86 -30.38 15.29
C ALA A 1 -2.48 -28.91 15.42
N MET A 2 -1.56 -28.35 14.61
CA MET A 2 -1.17 -26.93 14.70
C MET A 2 -2.30 -25.93 14.36
N ALA A 3 -3.12 -26.20 13.34
CA ALA A 3 -4.22 -25.30 12.95
C ALA A 3 -5.28 -25.16 14.06
N THR A 4 -5.65 -26.26 14.74
CA THR A 4 -6.57 -26.24 15.88
C THR A 4 -5.97 -25.56 17.11
N TYR A 5 -4.68 -25.76 17.36
CA TYR A 5 -3.96 -25.07 18.44
C TYR A 5 -3.93 -23.55 18.22
N LEU A 6 -3.58 -23.09 17.02
CA LEU A 6 -3.58 -21.65 16.67
C LEU A 6 -4.99 -21.04 16.74
N ALA A 7 -6.01 -21.77 16.28
CA ALA A 7 -7.40 -21.34 16.37
C ALA A 7 -7.86 -21.14 17.82
N SER A 8 -7.34 -21.93 18.77
CA SER A 8 -7.72 -21.82 20.19
C SER A 8 -7.28 -20.51 20.87
N PHE A 9 -6.32 -19.79 20.27
CA PHE A 9 -5.85 -18.47 20.75
C PHE A 9 -6.46 -17.29 20.00
N SER A 10 -7.25 -17.54 18.95
CA SER A 10 -7.81 -16.47 18.13
C SER A 10 -9.16 -16.01 18.70
N PRO A 11 -9.39 -14.69 18.84
CA PRO A 11 -10.73 -14.20 19.14
C PRO A 11 -11.70 -14.60 18.02
N PRO A 12 -13.01 -14.70 18.31
CA PRO A 12 -14.01 -14.97 17.28
C PRO A 12 -13.92 -13.93 16.17
N ALA A 13 -13.87 -14.40 14.93
CA ALA A 13 -13.79 -13.52 13.78
C ALA A 13 -15.07 -12.66 13.67
N PRO A 14 -14.95 -11.36 13.33
CA PRO A 14 -16.10 -10.53 13.04
C PRO A 14 -16.91 -11.10 11.87
N ASP A 15 -18.22 -10.88 11.88
CA ASP A 15 -19.08 -11.29 10.77
C ASP A 15 -18.76 -10.52 9.47
N ALA A 16 -19.17 -11.08 8.34
CA ALA A 16 -18.89 -10.52 7.03
C ALA A 16 -19.49 -9.13 6.80
N ALA A 17 -20.64 -8.82 7.41
CA ALA A 17 -21.30 -7.52 7.26
C ALA A 17 -20.59 -6.42 8.05
N ALA A 18 -20.05 -6.74 9.23
CA ALA A 18 -19.19 -5.87 10.00
C ALA A 18 -17.89 -5.57 9.25
N LEU A 19 -17.25 -6.59 8.66
CA LEU A 19 -16.04 -6.41 7.84
C LEU A 19 -16.29 -5.51 6.63
N ALA A 20 -17.40 -5.73 5.91
CA ALA A 20 -17.75 -4.92 4.74
C ALA A 20 -17.96 -3.43 5.12
N ARG A 21 -18.68 -3.16 6.22
CA ARG A 21 -18.86 -1.78 6.72
C ARG A 21 -17.54 -1.13 7.09
N ALA A 22 -16.69 -1.83 7.86
CA ALA A 22 -15.38 -1.31 8.25
C ALA A 22 -14.49 -1.02 7.03
N ALA A 23 -14.54 -1.87 5.99
CA ALA A 23 -13.82 -1.65 4.74
C ALA A 23 -14.33 -0.40 4.00
N HIS A 24 -15.65 -0.24 3.85
CA HIS A 24 -16.25 0.95 3.23
C HIS A 24 -15.88 2.23 3.97
N GLU A 25 -15.92 2.22 5.30
CA GLU A 25 -15.54 3.38 6.11
C GLU A 25 -14.05 3.71 5.98
N ALA A 26 -13.17 2.70 5.92
CA ALA A 26 -11.74 2.92 5.71
C ALA A 26 -11.45 3.59 4.36
N VAL A 27 -12.11 3.14 3.30
CA VAL A 27 -12.01 3.75 1.96
C VAL A 27 -12.53 5.18 1.97
N ALA A 28 -13.70 5.43 2.56
CA ALA A 28 -14.29 6.76 2.63
C ALA A 28 -13.40 7.76 3.41
N ARG A 29 -12.81 7.33 4.54
CA ARG A 29 -11.86 8.15 5.29
C ARG A 29 -10.62 8.49 4.46
N ALA A 30 -10.03 7.50 3.78
CA ALA A 30 -8.84 7.71 2.96
C ALA A 30 -9.08 8.65 1.76
N ALA A 31 -10.26 8.57 1.14
CA ALA A 31 -10.66 9.49 0.09
C ALA A 31 -10.77 10.93 0.61
N SER A 32 -11.38 11.13 1.79
CA SER A 32 -11.50 12.46 2.39
C SER A 32 -10.15 13.07 2.82
N ALA A 33 -9.18 12.24 3.23
CA ALA A 33 -7.87 12.69 3.69
C ALA A 33 -6.99 13.26 2.56
N GLN A 34 -7.23 12.89 1.29
CA GLN A 34 -6.43 13.36 0.16
C GLN A 34 -6.39 14.89 0.07
N ALA A 35 -7.53 15.56 0.25
CA ALA A 35 -7.65 17.01 0.16
C ALA A 35 -6.82 17.76 1.21
N THR A 36 -6.48 17.10 2.33
CA THR A 36 -5.74 17.69 3.44
C THR A 36 -4.23 17.44 3.39
N LEU A 37 -3.73 16.73 2.38
CA LEU A 37 -2.33 16.32 2.27
C LEU A 37 -1.67 16.83 0.98
N PRO A 38 -1.68 18.16 0.69
CA PRO A 38 -1.01 18.69 -0.48
C PRO A 38 0.51 18.58 -0.38
N GLY A 39 1.19 18.21 -1.47
CA GLY A 39 2.66 18.12 -1.46
C GLY A 39 3.29 17.38 -2.65
N SER A 40 4.62 17.21 -2.59
CA SER A 40 5.36 16.42 -3.59
C SER A 40 4.89 14.97 -3.64
N GLY A 41 4.71 14.33 -2.48
CA GLY A 41 4.22 12.95 -2.38
C GLY A 41 2.85 12.74 -3.02
N GLN A 42 1.91 13.69 -2.84
CA GLN A 42 0.60 13.66 -3.51
C GLN A 42 0.76 13.70 -5.03
N ARG A 43 1.52 14.68 -5.56
CA ARG A 43 1.71 14.83 -7.02
C ARG A 43 2.40 13.60 -7.61
N LEU A 44 3.41 13.07 -6.92
CA LEU A 44 4.09 11.84 -7.34
C LEU A 44 3.12 10.66 -7.36
N PHE A 45 2.27 10.50 -6.34
CA PHE A 45 1.26 9.45 -6.30
C PHE A 45 0.23 9.60 -7.42
N GLU A 46 -0.24 10.82 -7.70
CA GLU A 46 -1.18 11.09 -8.79
C GLU A 46 -0.60 10.70 -10.15
N MET A 47 0.69 11.00 -10.39
CA MET A 47 1.37 10.68 -11.65
C MET A 47 1.76 9.20 -11.78
N ALA A 48 2.14 8.53 -10.69
CA ALA A 48 2.70 7.19 -10.73
C ALA A 48 1.71 6.08 -10.34
N CYS A 49 0.74 6.37 -9.48
CA CYS A 49 -0.07 5.35 -8.80
C CYS A 49 -1.57 5.47 -9.09
N ALA A 50 -2.10 6.70 -9.19
CA ALA A 50 -3.55 6.93 -9.21
C ALA A 50 -4.28 6.40 -10.46
N ALA A 51 -3.57 6.14 -11.56
CA ALA A 51 -4.15 5.51 -12.75
C ALA A 51 -4.73 4.11 -12.45
N CYS A 52 -4.12 3.36 -11.52
CA CYS A 52 -4.59 2.05 -11.09
C CYS A 52 -5.17 2.07 -9.67
N HIS A 53 -4.65 2.91 -8.78
CA HIS A 53 -5.03 3.00 -7.37
C HIS A 53 -5.87 4.25 -7.06
N HIS A 54 -6.94 4.45 -7.83
CA HIS A 54 -7.92 5.50 -7.59
C HIS A 54 -8.90 5.11 -6.44
N ASP A 55 -9.75 6.02 -5.98
CA ASP A 55 -10.66 5.76 -4.85
C ASP A 55 -12.03 5.18 -5.25
N GLY A 56 -12.15 4.55 -6.43
CA GLY A 56 -13.37 3.85 -6.85
C GLY A 56 -13.92 4.10 -8.27
N ASP A 57 -13.62 5.24 -8.91
CA ASP A 57 -14.29 5.62 -10.19
C ASP A 57 -13.43 5.49 -11.48
N GLY A 58 -12.19 5.05 -11.35
CA GLY A 58 -11.28 4.84 -12.48
C GLY A 58 -11.49 3.49 -13.20
N PRO A 59 -10.85 3.35 -14.36
CA PRO A 59 -11.07 2.23 -15.27
C PRO A 59 -10.51 0.91 -14.72
N THR A 60 -11.33 -0.14 -14.74
CA THR A 60 -10.94 -1.52 -14.36
C THR A 60 -10.16 -2.26 -15.45
N VAL A 61 -9.83 -1.58 -16.55
CA VAL A 61 -9.18 -2.15 -17.74
C VAL A 61 -7.76 -2.68 -17.44
N LEU A 62 -7.13 -2.18 -16.36
CA LEU A 62 -5.77 -2.55 -15.95
C LEU A 62 -5.72 -3.59 -14.81
N GLY A 63 -6.88 -4.13 -14.40
CA GLY A 63 -7.02 -5.08 -13.29
C GLY A 63 -7.99 -4.60 -12.22
N VAL A 64 -8.18 -5.40 -11.16
CA VAL A 64 -9.01 -4.98 -10.02
C VAL A 64 -8.29 -3.92 -9.21
N ASN A 65 -8.88 -2.73 -9.12
CA ASN A 65 -8.44 -1.73 -8.17
C ASN A 65 -8.86 -2.14 -6.75
N THR A 66 -8.00 -2.91 -6.09
CA THR A 66 -8.17 -3.20 -4.67
C THR A 66 -7.83 -1.93 -3.88
N PRO A 67 -8.75 -1.35 -3.10
CA PRO A 67 -8.51 -0.07 -2.44
C PRO A 67 -7.30 -0.14 -1.50
N LEU A 68 -6.34 0.76 -1.69
CA LEU A 68 -5.12 0.81 -0.88
C LEU A 68 -5.41 1.00 0.62
N ALA A 69 -6.54 1.63 0.97
CA ALA A 69 -6.98 1.77 2.37
C ALA A 69 -7.15 0.43 3.11
N LEU A 70 -7.26 -0.69 2.39
CA LEU A 70 -7.39 -2.03 2.95
C LEU A 70 -6.05 -2.79 3.01
N SER A 71 -4.95 -2.18 2.55
CA SER A 71 -3.63 -2.80 2.57
C SER A 71 -2.97 -2.66 3.94
N THR A 72 -2.74 -3.80 4.61
CA THR A 72 -2.05 -3.87 5.90
C THR A 72 -0.61 -3.39 5.85
N LYS A 73 0.01 -3.33 4.66
CA LYS A 73 1.37 -2.81 4.45
C LYS A 73 1.48 -1.34 4.88
N LEU A 74 0.41 -0.56 4.74
CA LEU A 74 0.39 0.87 5.06
C LEU A 74 0.30 1.14 6.57
N ALA A 75 -0.40 0.28 7.29
CA ALA A 75 -0.55 0.34 8.75
C ALA A 75 0.59 -0.38 9.51
N SER A 76 1.47 -1.10 8.81
CA SER A 76 2.57 -1.84 9.44
C SER A 76 3.54 -0.90 10.16
N GLU A 77 4.12 -1.36 11.28
CA GLU A 77 5.13 -0.60 12.03
C GLU A 77 6.36 -0.30 11.19
N ARG A 78 6.73 -1.23 10.31
CA ARG A 78 7.87 -1.11 9.40
C ARG A 78 7.43 -0.85 7.96
N PRO A 79 8.14 0.01 7.20
CA PRO A 79 7.79 0.33 5.82
C PRO A 79 8.23 -0.71 4.80
N ASP A 80 9.01 -1.72 5.20
CA ASP A 80 9.75 -2.59 4.27
C ASP A 80 8.85 -3.26 3.22
N ASN A 81 7.69 -3.76 3.63
CA ASN A 81 6.76 -4.44 2.73
C ASN A 81 6.14 -3.48 1.70
N LEU A 82 5.85 -2.23 2.09
CA LEU A 82 5.35 -1.21 1.17
C LEU A 82 6.46 -0.83 0.19
N ILE A 83 7.64 -0.50 0.70
CA ILE A 83 8.78 -0.05 -0.11
C ILE A 83 9.17 -1.11 -1.15
N ARG A 84 9.27 -2.39 -0.76
CA ARG A 84 9.55 -3.48 -1.72
C ARG A 84 8.48 -3.57 -2.80
N THR A 85 7.20 -3.46 -2.43
CA THR A 85 6.10 -3.50 -3.41
C THR A 85 6.22 -2.35 -4.42
N ILE A 86 6.63 -1.16 -3.99
CA ILE A 86 6.82 -0.01 -4.89
C ILE A 86 8.07 -0.21 -5.77
N LEU A 87 9.17 -0.69 -5.22
CA LEU A 87 10.42 -0.90 -5.96
C LEU A 87 10.28 -2.01 -7.01
N GLU A 88 9.73 -3.16 -6.61
CA GLU A 88 9.72 -4.40 -7.38
C GLU A 88 8.41 -4.59 -8.18
N GLY A 89 7.35 -3.88 -7.78
CA GLY A 89 6.01 -4.07 -8.34
C GLY A 89 5.41 -5.43 -7.98
N VAL A 90 4.40 -5.84 -8.75
CA VAL A 90 3.74 -7.16 -8.67
C VAL A 90 3.84 -7.79 -10.06
N GLN A 91 4.93 -8.52 -10.28
CA GLN A 91 5.26 -9.11 -11.58
C GLN A 91 4.50 -10.42 -11.85
N GLN A 92 4.21 -11.18 -10.79
CA GLN A 92 3.51 -12.46 -10.85
C GLN A 92 2.33 -12.43 -9.88
N PRO A 93 1.18 -11.83 -10.27
CA PRO A 93 0.02 -11.77 -9.41
C PRO A 93 -0.55 -13.16 -9.15
N ALA A 94 -1.12 -13.38 -7.96
CA ALA A 94 -1.67 -14.68 -7.57
C ALA A 94 -2.82 -15.15 -8.48
N THR A 95 -3.55 -14.19 -9.09
CA THR A 95 -4.58 -14.45 -10.09
C THR A 95 -4.51 -13.39 -11.19
N ARG A 96 -5.07 -13.66 -12.37
CA ARG A 96 -5.02 -12.73 -13.50
C ARG A 96 -5.81 -11.44 -13.23
N GLU A 97 -6.87 -11.54 -12.44
CA GLU A 97 -7.79 -10.45 -12.12
C GLU A 97 -7.12 -9.34 -11.32
N ILE A 98 -6.15 -9.69 -10.45
CA ILE A 98 -5.37 -8.74 -9.63
C ILE A 98 -4.59 -7.75 -10.51
N GLY A 99 -4.24 -8.15 -11.73
CA GLY A 99 -3.46 -7.33 -12.64
C GLY A 99 -1.98 -7.25 -12.24
N PHE A 100 -1.20 -6.68 -13.15
CA PHE A 100 0.24 -6.46 -12.98
C PHE A 100 0.48 -5.06 -12.43
N MET A 101 1.44 -4.91 -11.52
CA MET A 101 1.92 -3.61 -11.05
C MET A 101 3.39 -3.45 -11.44
N ALA A 102 3.71 -2.41 -12.19
CA ALA A 102 5.10 -2.11 -12.55
C ALA A 102 5.93 -1.77 -11.30
N GLY A 103 7.19 -2.20 -11.29
CA GLY A 103 8.17 -1.75 -10.31
C GLY A 103 8.69 -0.36 -10.66
N PHE A 104 8.95 0.46 -9.65
CA PHE A 104 9.43 1.83 -9.81
C PHE A 104 10.91 2.01 -9.46
N ALA A 105 11.65 0.91 -9.23
CA ALA A 105 13.07 0.98 -8.92
C ALA A 105 13.82 1.83 -9.96
N ASP A 106 13.74 1.53 -11.24
CA ASP A 106 14.55 2.26 -12.23
C ASP A 106 13.94 3.61 -12.64
N ALA A 107 12.71 3.90 -12.23
CA ALA A 107 11.96 5.10 -12.63
C ALA A 107 12.00 6.24 -11.61
N LEU A 108 12.12 5.92 -10.31
CA LEU A 108 12.03 6.89 -9.22
C LEU A 108 13.24 6.82 -8.30
N SER A 109 13.73 7.99 -7.89
CA SER A 109 14.77 8.13 -6.87
C SER A 109 14.29 7.71 -5.48
N ASP A 110 15.24 7.45 -4.57
CA ASP A 110 14.92 7.10 -3.18
C ASP A 110 14.11 8.17 -2.46
N ALA A 111 14.40 9.43 -2.72
CA ALA A 111 13.65 10.56 -2.17
C ALA A 111 12.20 10.58 -2.68
N GLN A 112 11.98 10.34 -3.98
CA GLN A 112 10.63 10.29 -4.54
C GLN A 112 9.81 9.11 -3.99
N ILE A 113 10.42 7.94 -3.85
CA ILE A 113 9.75 6.77 -3.25
C ILE A 113 9.47 7.03 -1.76
N ALA A 114 10.38 7.66 -1.03
CA ALA A 114 10.15 8.06 0.36
C ALA A 114 8.98 9.03 0.50
N ASP A 115 8.90 10.04 -0.38
CA ASP A 115 7.78 11.00 -0.43
C ASP A 115 6.43 10.31 -0.70
N ILE A 116 6.41 9.39 -1.67
CA ILE A 116 5.21 8.59 -1.98
C ILE A 116 4.81 7.74 -0.77
N ALA A 117 5.76 7.01 -0.15
CA ALA A 117 5.49 6.16 1.00
C ALA A 117 4.97 6.95 2.20
N ALA A 118 5.55 8.13 2.47
CA ALA A 118 5.11 9.04 3.52
C ALA A 118 3.67 9.54 3.25
N TYR A 119 3.39 9.98 2.02
CA TYR A 119 2.05 10.41 1.63
C TYR A 119 1.02 9.28 1.77
N MET A 120 1.33 8.09 1.27
CA MET A 120 0.45 6.93 1.36
C MET A 120 0.16 6.57 2.83
N ARG A 121 1.16 6.61 3.72
CA ARG A 121 0.93 6.35 5.14
C ARG A 121 0.03 7.40 5.78
N ALA A 122 0.32 8.68 5.55
CA ALA A 122 -0.49 9.78 6.08
C ALA A 122 -1.96 9.69 5.61
N ARG A 123 -2.17 9.27 4.36
CA ARG A 123 -3.51 9.16 3.76
C ARG A 123 -4.27 7.92 4.22
N TYR A 124 -3.64 6.75 4.18
CA TYR A 124 -4.31 5.45 4.35
C TYR A 124 -4.17 4.88 5.77
N ALA A 125 -3.25 5.40 6.59
CA ALA A 125 -3.07 5.01 7.98
C ALA A 125 -2.75 6.23 8.88
N PRO A 126 -3.61 7.28 8.89
CA PRO A 126 -3.34 8.55 9.60
C PRO A 126 -3.13 8.39 11.12
N GLN A 127 -3.65 7.32 11.71
CA GLN A 127 -3.46 6.99 13.12
C GLN A 127 -2.08 6.41 13.44
N ALA A 128 -1.33 5.95 12.44
CA ALA A 128 -0.03 5.34 12.63
C ALA A 128 1.07 6.42 12.61
N PRO A 129 2.06 6.38 13.51
CA PRO A 129 3.12 7.38 13.55
C PRO A 129 3.94 7.36 12.27
N ALA A 130 4.45 8.50 11.81
CA ALA A 130 5.30 8.56 10.63
C ALA A 130 6.49 7.60 10.75
N TRP A 131 6.88 6.95 9.64
CA TRP A 131 8.06 6.11 9.66
C TRP A 131 9.32 6.97 9.73
N PRO A 132 10.29 6.63 10.61
CA PRO A 132 11.55 7.34 10.68
C PRO A 132 12.45 7.00 9.48
N ASP A 133 13.30 7.95 9.09
CA ASP A 133 14.41 7.77 8.16
C ASP A 133 14.06 7.10 6.82
N LEU A 134 12.87 7.39 6.27
CA LEU A 134 12.37 6.75 5.05
C LEU A 134 13.37 6.72 3.88
N PRO A 135 14.08 7.81 3.52
CA PRO A 135 15.06 7.76 2.45
C PRO A 135 16.15 6.69 2.65
N ALA A 136 16.65 6.53 3.87
CA ALA A 136 17.64 5.51 4.19
C ALA A 136 17.06 4.10 4.13
N GLN A 137 15.80 3.93 4.57
CA GLN A 137 15.08 2.66 4.46
C GLN A 137 14.87 2.24 3.00
N VAL A 138 14.53 3.20 2.12
CA VAL A 138 14.39 2.97 0.68
C VAL A 138 15.72 2.56 0.06
N ALA A 139 16.79 3.32 0.32
CA ALA A 139 18.12 3.03 -0.21
C ALA A 139 18.59 1.61 0.17
N ARG A 140 18.41 1.23 1.45
CA ARG A 140 18.72 -0.12 1.94
C ARG A 140 17.96 -1.18 1.15
N LEU A 141 16.64 -1.02 1.01
CA LEU A 141 15.79 -2.03 0.38
C LEU A 141 16.04 -2.15 -1.11
N ARG A 142 16.28 -1.03 -1.80
CA ARG A 142 16.70 -1.02 -3.20
C ARG A 142 17.98 -1.80 -3.41
N ALA A 143 19.00 -1.58 -2.59
CA ALA A 143 20.26 -2.33 -2.68
C ALA A 143 20.05 -3.85 -2.56
N THR A 144 19.08 -4.28 -1.73
CA THR A 144 18.73 -5.70 -1.62
C THR A 144 17.83 -6.23 -2.74
N ALA A 145 16.99 -5.38 -3.35
CA ALA A 145 16.10 -5.76 -4.45
C ALA A 145 16.89 -5.97 -5.75
N MET A 146 17.87 -5.11 -6.04
CA MET A 146 18.73 -5.22 -7.21
C MET A 146 19.74 -6.37 -7.13
N ALA A 147 19.88 -7.01 -5.95
CA ALA A 147 20.77 -8.14 -5.74
C ALA A 147 20.11 -9.51 -6.03
N VAL A 148 18.82 -9.55 -6.32
CA VAL A 148 18.09 -10.77 -6.66
C VAL A 148 17.93 -10.82 -8.20
N PRO A 149 18.62 -11.73 -8.90
CA PRO A 149 18.58 -11.82 -10.36
C PRO A 149 17.24 -12.34 -10.89
#